data_AF-A0A1H9GQM6-F1
#
_entry.id   AF-A0A1H9GQM6-F1
#
_cell.length_a   1.000
_cell.length_b   1.000
_cell.length_c   1.000
_cell.angle_alpha   90.00
_cell.angle_beta   90.00
_cell.angle_gamma   90.00
#
_symmetry.space_group_name_H-M   'P 1'
#
loop_
_entity.id
_entity.type
_entity.pdbx_description
1 polymer ?
#
loop_
_entity_poly.entity_id
_entity_poly.type
_entity_poly.pdbx_seq_one_letter_code
_entity_poly.pdbx_strand_id
1 'polypeptide(L)'
;MDSNIYSTPEANVEKDTVFCRECGEKIAKTAVSCPQCSATQNLGGKSKVAAGLLAIFIGGFGIHRFYLGQWWGIFYLLFFWTWIPGIISLVEGIVFLCTSEQSWTKKYGNTKGASALVLVLVSVLVIIPVIGIVAAIALPAYQDYVHRAEMLQQ
;
A
#
# COMPACT_ATOMS: atom_id res chain seq x y z
N MET A 1 -52.87 -0.92 13.38
CA MET A 1 -52.15 0.37 13.32
C MET A 1 -50.94 0.15 14.20
N ASP A 2 -49.89 -0.40 13.61
CA ASP A 2 -48.88 -1.12 14.37
C ASP A 2 -47.69 -0.17 14.51
N SER A 3 -47.67 0.59 15.61
CA SER A 3 -46.54 1.45 15.95
C SER A 3 -45.36 0.58 16.37
N ASN A 4 -44.34 0.50 15.51
CA ASN A 4 -43.13 -0.25 15.80
C ASN A 4 -42.32 0.50 16.88
N ILE A 5 -42.34 -0.03 18.10
CA ILE A 5 -41.66 0.50 19.31
C ILE A 5 -40.13 0.46 19.18
N TYR A 6 -39.58 -0.27 18.20
CA TYR A 6 -38.14 -0.35 17.94
C TYR A 6 -37.66 0.56 16.80
N SER A 7 -38.22 1.77 16.69
CA SER A 7 -37.65 2.80 15.82
C SER A 7 -36.32 3.27 16.41
N THR A 8 -35.22 2.80 15.83
CA THR A 8 -33.90 3.36 16.14
C THR A 8 -33.88 4.84 15.73
N PRO A 9 -33.32 5.76 16.54
CA PRO A 9 -33.19 7.15 16.13
C PRO A 9 -32.48 7.20 14.78
N GLU A 10 -33.02 7.96 13.81
CA GLU A 10 -32.36 8.15 12.52
C GLU A 10 -30.99 8.77 12.76
N ALA A 11 -29.97 7.92 12.83
CA ALA A 11 -28.61 8.35 12.74
C ALA A 11 -28.48 9.07 11.40
N ASN A 12 -28.11 10.35 11.42
CA ASN A 12 -27.76 11.12 10.24
C ASN A 12 -26.47 10.53 9.66
N VAL A 13 -26.59 9.36 9.04
CA VAL A 13 -25.53 8.77 8.24
C VAL A 13 -25.52 9.59 6.98
N GLU A 14 -24.57 10.52 6.89
CA GLU A 14 -24.25 11.20 5.65
C GLU A 14 -23.84 10.12 4.64
N LYS A 15 -24.84 9.64 3.89
CA LYS A 15 -24.69 8.55 2.93
C LYS A 15 -24.04 9.15 1.72
N ASP A 16 -22.72 8.98 1.66
CA ASP A 16 -21.95 9.23 0.48
C ASP A 16 -22.50 8.31 -0.64
N THR A 17 -23.23 8.90 -1.59
CA THR A 17 -23.96 8.20 -2.65
C THR A 17 -23.24 8.35 -3.99
N VAL A 18 -23.39 7.33 -4.84
CA VAL A 18 -22.78 7.23 -6.16
C VAL A 18 -23.82 6.70 -7.15
N PHE A 19 -23.63 6.99 -8.43
CA PHE A 19 -24.52 6.51 -9.48
C PHE A 19 -24.12 5.10 -9.94
N CYS A 20 -25.12 4.23 -10.15
CA CYS A 20 -24.94 2.93 -10.76
C CYS A 20 -24.47 3.08 -12.21
N ARG A 21 -23.43 2.34 -12.63
CA ARG A 21 -22.84 2.44 -13.98
C ARG A 21 -23.72 1.84 -15.08
N GLU A 22 -24.65 0.97 -14.72
CA GLU A 22 -25.54 0.29 -15.68
C GLU A 22 -26.89 0.99 -15.81
N CYS A 23 -27.55 1.34 -14.69
CA CYS A 23 -28.91 1.89 -14.70
C CYS A 23 -29.03 3.36 -14.30
N GLY A 24 -27.97 4.00 -13.81
CA GLY A 24 -28.00 5.40 -13.40
C GLY A 24 -28.68 5.70 -12.05
N GLU A 25 -29.17 4.70 -11.32
CA GLU A 25 -29.80 4.89 -10.00
C GLU A 25 -28.78 5.32 -8.93
N LYS A 26 -29.21 6.12 -7.94
CA LYS A 26 -28.36 6.51 -6.81
C LYS A 26 -28.25 5.36 -5.81
N ILE A 27 -27.03 4.88 -5.59
CA ILE A 27 -26.72 3.80 -4.65
C ILE A 27 -25.72 4.27 -3.60
N ALA A 28 -25.66 3.59 -2.46
CA ALA A 28 -24.63 3.87 -1.44
C ALA A 28 -23.24 3.45 -1.96
N LYS A 29 -22.17 4.18 -1.60
CA LYS A 29 -20.78 3.84 -2.00
C LYS A 29 -20.34 2.41 -1.61
N THR A 30 -20.92 1.86 -0.56
CA THR A 30 -20.63 0.52 -0.05
C THR A 30 -21.53 -0.57 -0.63
N ALA A 31 -22.51 -0.22 -1.48
CA ALA A 31 -23.44 -1.19 -2.06
C ALA A 31 -22.74 -2.02 -3.14
N VAL A 32 -22.58 -3.32 -2.88
CA VAL A 32 -21.98 -4.29 -3.82
C VAL A 32 -22.91 -4.59 -4.99
N SER A 33 -24.23 -4.51 -4.79
CA SER A 33 -25.22 -4.73 -5.83
C SER A 33 -26.22 -3.59 -5.87
N CYS A 34 -26.64 -3.21 -7.08
CA CYS A 34 -27.69 -2.22 -7.26
C CYS A 34 -29.06 -2.84 -6.93
N PRO A 35 -29.91 -2.21 -6.10
CA PRO A 35 -31.23 -2.75 -5.79
C PRO A 35 -32.22 -2.70 -6.96
N GLN A 36 -31.97 -1.87 -7.98
CA GLN A 36 -32.87 -1.72 -9.14
C GLN A 36 -32.53 -2.68 -10.29
N CYS A 37 -31.24 -2.84 -10.62
CA CYS A 37 -30.82 -3.65 -11.78
C CYS A 37 -30.00 -4.89 -11.40
N SER A 38 -29.70 -5.10 -10.12
CA SER A 38 -28.85 -6.19 -9.61
C SER A 38 -27.43 -6.26 -10.20
N ALA A 39 -27.01 -5.24 -10.97
CA ALA A 39 -25.63 -5.13 -11.43
C ALA A 39 -24.68 -5.05 -10.24
N THR A 40 -23.59 -5.82 -10.30
CA THR A 40 -22.54 -5.80 -9.28
C THR A 40 -21.69 -4.55 -9.49
N GLN A 41 -21.56 -3.75 -8.44
CA GLN A 41 -20.88 -2.47 -8.45
C GLN A 41 -19.71 -2.55 -7.45
N ASN A 42 -18.47 -2.46 -7.94
CA ASN A 42 -17.28 -2.35 -7.09
C ASN A 42 -16.70 -0.94 -7.24
N LEU A 43 -17.14 -0.01 -6.40
CA LEU A 43 -16.68 1.39 -6.44
C LEU A 43 -15.55 1.70 -5.44
N GLY A 44 -15.27 0.79 -4.50
CA GLY A 44 -14.26 0.98 -3.44
C GLY A 44 -12.93 0.26 -3.68
N GLY A 45 -12.80 -0.50 -4.76
CA GLY A 45 -11.64 -1.34 -5.03
C GLY A 45 -10.38 -0.56 -5.42
N LYS A 46 -9.22 -1.07 -4.99
CA LYS A 46 -7.93 -0.54 -5.43
C LYS A 46 -7.64 -0.92 -6.88
N SER A 47 -6.88 -0.09 -7.59
CA SER A 47 -6.50 -0.38 -8.97
C SER A 47 -5.42 -1.46 -9.03
N LYS A 48 -5.74 -2.55 -9.74
CA LYS A 48 -4.80 -3.64 -10.06
C LYS A 48 -3.60 -3.14 -10.83
N VAL A 49 -3.83 -2.31 -11.84
CA VAL A 49 -2.77 -1.73 -12.67
C VAL A 49 -1.85 -0.87 -11.83
N ALA A 50 -2.39 -0.02 -10.95
CA ALA A 50 -1.59 0.79 -10.04
C ALA A 50 -0.73 -0.09 -9.11
N ALA A 51 -1.31 -1.15 -8.53
CA ALA A 51 -0.57 -2.08 -7.68
C ALA A 51 0.57 -2.79 -8.44
N GLY A 52 0.32 -3.22 -9.68
CA GLY A 52 1.33 -3.84 -10.54
C GLY A 52 2.47 -2.89 -10.92
N LEU A 53 2.15 -1.65 -11.31
CA LEU A 53 3.16 -0.63 -11.63
C LEU A 53 3.99 -0.26 -10.41
N LEU A 54 3.36 -0.07 -9.24
CA LEU A 54 4.06 0.18 -7.99
C LEU A 54 5.03 -0.96 -7.64
N ALA A 55 4.65 -2.21 -7.92
CA ALA A 55 5.47 -3.38 -7.65
C ALA A 55 6.69 -3.49 -8.60
N ILE A 56 6.55 -3.06 -9.86
CA ILE A 56 7.65 -3.09 -10.84
C ILE A 56 8.65 -1.97 -10.59
N PHE A 57 8.18 -0.72 -10.40
CA PHE A 57 9.08 0.43 -10.30
C PHE A 57 9.60 0.68 -8.88
N ILE A 58 8.77 0.46 -7.85
CA ILE A 58 9.07 0.85 -6.45
C ILE A 58 8.86 -0.36 -5.51
N GLY A 59 8.83 -1.57 -6.06
CA GLY A 59 8.49 -2.76 -5.29
C GLY A 59 9.58 -3.23 -4.33
N GLY A 60 10.85 -2.86 -4.57
CA GLY A 60 11.95 -3.15 -3.64
C GLY A 60 11.75 -2.51 -2.25
N PHE A 61 10.99 -1.42 -2.17
CA PHE A 61 10.60 -0.78 -0.91
C PHE A 61 9.30 -1.37 -0.31
N GLY A 62 8.58 -2.24 -1.03
CA GLY A 62 7.33 -2.83 -0.56
C GLY A 62 6.10 -1.94 -0.62
N ILE A 63 6.17 -0.79 -1.32
CA ILE A 63 5.07 0.19 -1.37
C ILE A 63 3.80 -0.41 -1.99
N HIS A 64 3.93 -1.32 -2.95
CA HIS A 64 2.79 -2.02 -3.54
C HIS A 64 2.00 -2.86 -2.51
N ARG A 65 2.67 -3.44 -1.52
CA ARG A 65 2.02 -4.19 -0.43
C ARG A 65 1.31 -3.25 0.55
N PHE A 66 1.91 -2.10 0.84
CA PHE A 66 1.27 -1.06 1.65
C PHE A 66 0.08 -0.40 0.94
N TYR A 67 0.17 -0.22 -0.39
CA TYR A 67 -0.96 0.19 -1.22
C TYR A 67 -2.12 -0.79 -1.03
N LEU A 68 -1.86 -2.09 -0.98
CA LEU A 68 -2.88 -3.11 -0.71
C LEU A 68 -3.25 -3.27 0.77
N GLY A 69 -2.76 -2.42 1.68
CA GLY A 69 -3.10 -2.49 3.10
C GLY A 69 -2.48 -3.67 3.85
N GLN A 70 -1.42 -4.28 3.31
CA GLN A 70 -0.79 -5.46 3.88
C GLN A 70 0.44 -5.08 4.72
N TRP A 71 0.41 -5.42 6.01
CA TRP A 71 1.50 -5.15 6.97
C TRP A 71 2.83 -5.81 6.61
N TRP A 72 2.80 -6.90 5.85
CA TRP A 72 4.00 -7.62 5.39
C TRP A 72 4.89 -6.80 4.46
N GLY A 73 4.42 -5.64 3.96
CA GLY A 73 5.29 -4.66 3.30
C GLY A 73 6.47 -4.20 4.15
N ILE A 74 6.41 -4.36 5.48
CA ILE A 74 7.52 -4.03 6.38
C ILE A 74 8.77 -4.87 6.16
N PHE A 75 8.60 -6.14 5.78
CA PHE A 75 9.74 -7.03 5.51
C PHE A 75 10.46 -6.62 4.23
N TYR A 76 9.73 -6.11 3.24
CA TYR A 76 10.33 -5.52 2.04
C TYR A 76 11.19 -4.31 2.41
N LEU A 77 10.70 -3.44 3.29
CA LEU A 77 11.43 -2.27 3.76
C LEU A 77 12.64 -2.64 4.64
N LEU A 78 12.61 -3.76 5.37
CA LEU A 78 13.73 -4.22 6.17
C LEU A 78 14.83 -4.83 5.31
N PHE A 79 14.45 -5.62 4.30
CA PHE A 79 15.37 -6.34 3.44
C PHE A 79 15.75 -5.58 2.16
N PHE A 80 15.32 -4.32 1.99
CA PHE A 80 15.51 -3.58 0.73
C PHE A 80 16.98 -3.50 0.29
N TRP A 81 17.92 -3.47 1.25
CA TRP A 81 19.36 -3.42 0.97
C TRP A 81 19.93 -4.74 0.42
N THR A 82 19.19 -5.87 0.55
CA THR A 82 19.64 -7.18 0.07
C THR A 82 19.33 -7.40 -1.41
N TRP A 83 18.62 -6.48 -2.07
CA TRP A 83 18.10 -6.60 -3.43
C TRP A 83 17.09 -7.75 -3.67
N ILE A 84 17.02 -8.73 -2.77
CA ILE A 84 16.06 -9.84 -2.79
C ILE A 84 14.60 -9.35 -2.93
N PRO A 85 14.14 -8.34 -2.17
CA PRO A 85 12.75 -7.88 -2.27
C PRO A 85 12.41 -7.28 -3.63
N GLY A 86 13.39 -6.73 -4.35
CA GLY A 86 13.18 -6.17 -5.70
C GLY A 86 12.85 -7.24 -6.74
N ILE A 87 13.50 -8.41 -6.67
CA ILE A 87 13.20 -9.53 -7.58
C ILE A 87 11.81 -10.09 -7.25
N ILE A 88 11.51 -10.29 -5.96
CA ILE A 88 10.21 -10.81 -5.53
C ILE A 88 9.10 -9.84 -5.93
N SER A 89 9.29 -8.53 -5.75
CA SER A 89 8.27 -7.53 -6.11
C SER A 89 8.03 -7.46 -7.61
N LEU A 90 9.05 -7.69 -8.43
CA LEU A 90 8.90 -7.74 -9.88
C LEU A 90 8.01 -8.92 -10.31
N VAL A 91 8.25 -10.11 -9.74
CA VAL A 91 7.40 -11.29 -9.98
C VAL A 91 5.97 -11.04 -9.49
N GLU A 92 5.81 -10.47 -8.30
CA GLU A 92 4.49 -10.10 -7.77
C GLU A 92 3.77 -9.08 -8.66
N GLY A 93 4.48 -8.10 -9.20
CA GLY A 93 3.93 -7.11 -10.13
C GLY A 93 3.37 -7.75 -11.39
N ILE A 94 4.10 -8.70 -11.99
CA ILE A 94 3.62 -9.46 -13.15
C ILE A 94 2.38 -10.28 -12.77
N VAL A 95 2.41 -11.00 -11.64
CA VAL A 95 1.27 -11.78 -11.15
C VAL A 95 0.05 -10.89 -10.94
N PHE A 96 0.23 -9.70 -10.37
CA PHE A 96 -0.86 -8.74 -10.18
C PHE A 96 -1.44 -8.29 -11.51
N LEU A 97 -0.62 -7.99 -12.52
CA LEU A 97 -1.09 -7.61 -13.85
C LEU A 97 -1.79 -8.76 -14.60
N CYS A 98 -1.38 -10.01 -14.38
CA CYS A 98 -1.98 -11.19 -15.00
C CYS A 98 -3.22 -11.72 -14.25
N THR A 99 -3.50 -11.25 -13.03
CA THR A 99 -4.65 -11.70 -12.22
C THR A 99 -5.98 -11.20 -12.82
N SER A 100 -7.03 -12.02 -12.84
CA SER A 100 -8.34 -11.56 -13.36
C SER A 100 -8.99 -10.48 -12.47
N GLU A 101 -9.77 -9.57 -13.06
CA GLU A 101 -10.46 -8.50 -12.33
C GLU A 101 -11.42 -9.04 -11.25
N GLN A 102 -12.03 -10.20 -11.50
CA GLN A 102 -12.93 -10.87 -10.54
C GLN A 102 -12.16 -11.33 -9.30
N SER A 103 -11.04 -12.04 -9.48
CA SER A 103 -10.19 -12.47 -8.37
C SER A 103 -9.56 -11.29 -7.63
N TRP A 104 -9.22 -10.22 -8.35
CA TRP A 104 -8.70 -8.99 -7.77
C TRP A 104 -9.73 -8.32 -6.87
N THR A 105 -10.93 -8.08 -7.41
CA THR A 105 -12.06 -7.48 -6.68
C THR A 105 -12.41 -8.28 -5.43
N LYS A 106 -12.45 -9.62 -5.53
CA LYS A 106 -12.77 -10.49 -4.39
C LYS A 106 -11.76 -10.35 -3.25
N LYS A 107 -10.48 -10.13 -3.57
CA LYS A 107 -9.39 -10.06 -2.57
C LYS A 107 -9.10 -8.63 -2.08
N TYR A 108 -9.20 -7.65 -2.96
CA TYR A 108 -8.75 -6.27 -2.74
C TYR A 108 -9.85 -5.21 -2.91
N GLY A 109 -11.10 -5.62 -3.10
CA GLY A 109 -12.24 -4.73 -3.33
C GLY A 109 -12.62 -3.85 -2.12
N ASN A 110 -12.25 -4.25 -0.91
CA ASN A 110 -12.60 -3.51 0.32
C ASN A 110 -11.40 -3.32 1.27
N THR A 111 -10.17 -3.36 0.75
CA THR A 111 -8.99 -3.28 1.60
C THR A 111 -8.63 -1.83 1.90
N LYS A 112 -8.63 -1.45 3.17
CA LYS A 112 -8.15 -0.14 3.64
C LYS A 112 -6.64 -0.08 3.46
N GLY A 113 -6.13 1.04 2.93
CA GLY A 113 -4.67 1.25 2.83
C GLY A 113 -4.01 1.33 4.20
N ALA A 114 -2.71 1.04 4.26
CA ALA A 114 -1.93 1.31 5.46
C ALA A 114 -1.91 2.84 5.73
N SER A 115 -1.93 3.23 7.01
CA SER A 115 -1.83 4.64 7.39
C SER A 115 -0.48 5.22 6.94
N ALA A 116 -0.49 6.39 6.32
CA ALA A 116 0.72 7.09 5.91
C ALA A 116 1.71 7.29 7.07
N LEU A 117 1.20 7.46 8.30
CA LEU A 117 2.03 7.58 9.51
C LEU A 117 2.82 6.30 9.80
N VAL A 118 2.24 5.12 9.53
CA VAL A 118 2.94 3.84 9.72
C VAL A 118 4.16 3.77 8.80
N LEU A 119 4.03 4.22 7.55
CA LEU A 119 5.14 4.24 6.60
C LEU A 119 6.27 5.14 7.07
N VAL A 120 5.91 6.35 7.52
CA VAL A 120 6.89 7.33 8.02
C VAL A 120 7.63 6.77 9.24
N LEU A 121 6.90 6.30 10.26
CA LEU A 121 7.52 5.79 11.48
C LEU A 121 8.44 4.59 11.24
N VAL A 122 7.99 3.65 10.40
CA VAL A 122 8.77 2.45 10.06
C VAL A 122 10.00 2.82 9.25
N SER A 123 9.87 3.72 8.27
CA SER A 123 11.02 4.18 7.48
C SER A 123 12.07 4.87 8.34
N VAL A 124 11.66 5.72 9.29
CA VAL A 124 12.56 6.39 10.23
C VAL A 124 13.26 5.37 11.13
N LEU A 125 12.52 4.41 11.68
CA LEU A 125 13.06 3.37 12.56
C LEU A 125 14.07 2.46 11.88
N VAL A 126 13.94 2.23 10.56
CA VAL A 126 14.89 1.40 9.80
C VAL A 126 16.06 2.23 9.24
N ILE A 127 15.81 3.45 8.74
CA ILE A 127 16.84 4.27 8.10
C ILE A 127 17.86 4.80 9.10
N ILE A 128 17.42 5.25 10.29
CA ILE A 128 18.33 5.78 11.32
C ILE A 128 19.43 4.76 11.71
N PRO A 129 19.12 3.51 12.10
CA PRO A 129 20.15 2.54 12.46
C PRO A 129 21.02 2.15 11.26
N VAL A 130 20.48 2.08 10.05
CA VAL A 130 21.27 1.80 8.83
C VAL A 130 22.31 2.90 8.60
N ILE A 131 21.91 4.17 8.69
CA ILE A 131 22.84 5.30 8.58
C ILE A 131 23.91 5.22 9.68
N GLY A 132 23.52 4.87 10.90
CA GLY A 132 24.45 4.65 12.01
C GLY A 132 25.49 3.57 11.72
N ILE A 133 25.06 2.42 11.18
CA ILE A 133 25.96 1.31 10.82
C ILE A 133 26.91 1.71 9.68
N VAL A 134 26.39 2.36 8.64
CA VAL A 134 27.21 2.81 7.50
C VAL A 134 28.23 3.85 7.95
N ALA A 135 27.84 4.81 8.80
CA ALA A 135 28.76 5.79 9.37
C ALA A 135 29.84 5.12 10.22
N ALA A 136 29.50 4.11 11.04
CA ALA A 136 30.47 3.39 11.85
C ALA A 136 31.54 2.66 11.02
N ILE A 137 31.21 2.23 9.79
CA ILE A 137 32.17 1.58 8.88
C ILE A 137 32.93 2.61 8.04
N ALA A 138 32.25 3.64 7.55
CA ALA A 138 32.82 4.63 6.64
C ALA A 138 33.75 5.63 7.33
N LEU A 139 33.43 6.05 8.57
CA LEU A 139 34.23 7.02 9.32
C LEU A 139 35.69 6.56 9.56
N PRO A 140 35.97 5.35 10.09
CA PRO A 140 37.35 4.93 10.31
C PRO A 140 38.11 4.79 8.98
N ALA A 141 37.48 4.24 7.94
CA ALA A 141 38.09 4.11 6.62
C ALA A 141 38.43 5.48 6.00
N TYR A 142 37.57 6.49 6.20
CA TYR A 142 37.81 7.85 5.71
C TYR A 142 38.94 8.54 6.46
N GLN A 143 38.98 8.42 7.80
CA GLN A 143 40.07 8.98 8.61
C GLN A 143 41.43 8.40 8.19
N ASP A 144 41.49 7.09 7.96
CA ASP A 144 42.66 6.37 7.49
C ASP A 144 43.13 6.79 6.08
N TYR A 145 42.19 7.19 5.21
CA TYR A 145 42.50 7.70 3.88
C TYR A 145 43.14 9.10 3.97
N VAL A 146 42.55 9.99 4.77
CA VAL A 146 43.05 11.37 4.93
C VAL A 146 44.45 11.38 5.54
N HIS A 147 44.69 10.58 6.59
CA HIS A 147 46.00 10.56 7.24
C HIS A 147 47.12 10.07 6.32
N ARG A 148 46.82 9.10 5.43
CA ARG A 148 47.75 8.66 4.38
C ARG A 148 47.99 9.72 3.31
N ALA A 149 46.96 10.47 2.93
CA ALA A 149 47.11 11.57 1.96
C ALA A 149 48.00 12.70 2.50
N GLU A 150 47.88 13.02 3.80
CA GLU A 150 48.74 14.00 4.47
C GLU A 150 50.21 13.57 4.50
N MET A 151 50.50 12.30 4.79
CA MET A 151 51.86 11.76 4.78
C MET A 151 52.54 11.80 3.41
N LEU A 152 51.77 11.77 2.32
CA LEU A 152 52.31 11.84 0.94
C LEU A 152 52.62 13.28 0.49
N GLN A 153 52.12 14.29 1.22
CA GLN A 153 52.37 15.69 0.95
C GLN A 153 53.61 16.24 1.68
N GLN A 154 54.14 15.49 2.65
CA GLN A 154 55.38 15.79 3.39
C GLN A 154 56.59 15.18 2.70
#